data_AF-A0A511F8B8-F1
#
_entry.id   AF-A0A511F8B8-F1
#
_cell.length_a   1.000
_cell.length_b   1.000
_cell.length_c   1.000
_cell.angle_alpha   90.00
_cell.angle_beta   90.00
_cell.angle_gamma   90.00
#
_symmetry.space_group_name_H-M   'P 1'
#
loop_
_entity.id
_entity.type
_entity.pdbx_description
1 polymer ?
#
loop_
_entity_poly.entity_id
_entity_poly.type
_entity_poly.pdbx_seq_one_letter_code
_entity_poly.pdbx_strand_id
1 'polypeptide(L)'
;MPVDEGTQAAVRALWQAGSRHGRPPAPVPEADPWEADDPVDGPPRTVSVVFDGVPGVVVHLHRDGADLVAVEGCVEIEVPRRDVVEVLEGLLGGRARRRPRVRGYWRSLASGVLGSPAPSDLEVPAGGRVYAGPILFAPPLSGWLLSRPVAEE
;
A
#
# COMPACT_ATOMS: atom_id res chain seq x y z
N MET A 1 23.20 -12.85 5.40
CA MET A 1 22.38 -13.93 4.82
C MET A 1 21.71 -13.38 3.57
N PRO A 2 21.85 -14.02 2.40
CA PRO A 2 21.31 -13.52 1.15
C PRO A 2 19.77 -13.47 1.17
N VAL A 3 19.19 -12.54 0.43
CA VAL A 3 17.74 -12.47 0.15
C VAL A 3 17.32 -13.75 -0.57
N ASP A 4 16.25 -14.41 -0.12
CA ASP A 4 15.77 -15.66 -0.73
C ASP A 4 15.26 -15.45 -2.16
N GLU A 5 15.26 -16.53 -2.94
CA GLU A 5 14.88 -16.51 -4.35
C GLU A 5 13.45 -16.00 -4.59
N GLY A 6 12.52 -16.32 -3.68
CA GLY A 6 11.13 -15.87 -3.75
C GLY A 6 11.00 -14.36 -3.59
N THR A 7 11.71 -13.79 -2.62
CA THR A 7 11.80 -12.33 -2.44
C THR A 7 12.44 -11.66 -3.66
N GLN A 8 13.54 -12.20 -4.20
CA GLN A 8 14.17 -11.63 -5.40
C GLN A 8 13.25 -11.68 -6.63
N ALA A 9 12.51 -12.79 -6.81
CA ALA A 9 11.54 -12.92 -7.88
C ALA A 9 10.41 -11.91 -7.75
N ALA A 10 9.90 -11.69 -6.53
CA ALA A 10 8.88 -10.68 -6.25
C ALA A 10 9.39 -9.26 -6.55
N VAL A 11 10.62 -8.90 -6.14
CA VAL A 11 11.23 -7.60 -6.46
C VAL A 11 11.27 -7.37 -7.97
N ARG A 12 11.74 -8.37 -8.74
CA ARG A 12 11.79 -8.28 -10.22
C ARG A 12 10.40 -8.11 -10.83
N ALA A 13 9.40 -8.85 -10.33
CA ALA A 13 8.04 -8.76 -10.81
C ALA A 13 7.40 -7.39 -10.52
N LEU A 14 7.62 -6.86 -9.32
CA LEU A 14 7.19 -5.51 -8.91
C LEU A 14 7.84 -4.42 -9.79
N TRP A 15 9.15 -4.55 -10.06
CA TRP A 15 9.87 -3.67 -10.99
C TRP A 15 9.23 -3.66 -12.39
N GLN A 16 8.95 -4.84 -12.94
CA GLN A 16 8.32 -4.98 -14.25
C GLN A 16 6.91 -4.38 -14.27
N ALA A 17 6.11 -4.66 -13.23
CA ALA A 17 4.75 -4.14 -13.12
C ALA A 17 4.74 -2.61 -13.03
N GLY A 18 5.52 -2.01 -12.12
CA GLY A 18 5.64 -0.55 -12.04
C GLY A 18 6.09 0.07 -13.36
N SER A 19 7.07 -0.53 -14.03
CA SER A 19 7.56 -0.06 -15.34
C SER A 19 6.47 -0.06 -16.41
N ARG A 20 5.60 -1.10 -16.48
CA ARG A 20 4.45 -1.13 -17.41
C ARG A 20 3.46 0.01 -17.16
N HIS A 21 3.34 0.45 -15.91
CA HIS A 21 2.50 1.58 -15.52
C HIS A 21 3.22 2.94 -15.62
N GLY A 22 4.44 3.00 -16.17
CA GLY A 22 5.23 4.23 -16.24
C GLY A 22 5.68 4.76 -14.87
N ARG A 23 5.65 3.88 -13.86
CA ARG A 23 5.99 4.16 -12.46
C ARG A 23 7.03 3.13 -12.01
N PRO A 24 8.27 3.19 -12.55
CA PRO A 24 9.33 2.33 -12.04
C PRO A 24 9.56 2.66 -10.57
N PRO A 25 9.98 1.68 -9.76
CA PRO A 25 10.28 1.93 -8.37
C PRO A 25 11.49 2.85 -8.22
N ALA A 26 11.50 3.60 -7.13
CA ALA A 26 12.57 4.49 -6.76
C ALA A 26 13.89 3.71 -6.63
N PRO A 27 15.02 4.27 -7.08
CA PRO A 27 16.31 3.72 -6.73
C PRO A 27 16.42 3.70 -5.21
N VAL A 28 16.80 2.55 -4.65
CA VAL A 28 17.12 2.47 -3.23
C VAL A 28 18.27 3.45 -3.01
N PRO A 29 18.16 4.47 -2.12
CA PRO A 29 19.33 5.27 -1.78
C PRO A 29 20.40 4.28 -1.34
N GLU A 30 21.58 4.34 -1.95
CA GLU A 30 22.72 3.51 -1.55
C GLU A 30 22.92 3.72 -0.06
N ALA A 31 22.43 2.78 0.75
CA ALA A 31 22.66 2.80 2.18
C ALA A 31 24.17 2.75 2.36
N ASP A 32 24.73 3.73 3.07
CA ASP A 32 26.16 3.78 3.33
C ASP A 32 26.55 2.48 4.06
N PRO A 33 27.45 1.65 3.49
CA PRO A 33 27.86 0.39 4.10
C PRO A 33 28.59 0.58 5.45
N TRP A 34 28.85 1.82 5.86
CA TRP A 34 29.47 2.20 7.14
C TRP A 34 28.48 2.80 8.15
N GLU A 35 27.21 2.99 7.80
CA GLU A 35 26.19 3.37 8.77
C GLU A 35 25.93 2.15 9.66
N ALA A 36 26.36 2.25 10.92
CA ALA A 36 26.25 1.14 11.86
C ALA A 36 24.78 0.74 11.99
N ASP A 37 24.47 -0.54 11.73
CA ASP A 37 23.19 -1.15 12.06
C ASP A 37 22.80 -0.70 13.48
N ASP A 38 21.75 0.12 13.61
CA ASP A 38 21.25 0.56 14.90
C ASP A 38 20.86 -0.70 15.70
N PRO A 39 21.57 -1.02 16.79
CA PRO A 39 21.29 -2.21 17.54
C PRO A 39 20.18 -1.87 18.52
N VAL A 40 18.95 -2.32 18.24
CA VAL A 40 17.92 -2.80 19.19
C VAL A 40 16.57 -2.87 18.44
N ASP A 41 15.99 -4.08 18.33
CA ASP A 41 14.59 -4.34 17.97
C ASP A 41 14.08 -3.86 16.59
N GLY A 42 14.88 -3.98 15.53
CA GLY A 42 14.41 -3.77 14.15
C GLY A 42 13.43 -4.87 13.69
N PRO A 43 12.34 -4.55 12.95
CA PRO A 43 11.44 -5.56 12.39
C PRO A 43 12.19 -6.55 11.50
N PRO A 44 11.70 -7.81 11.36
CA PRO A 44 12.40 -8.86 10.62
C PRO A 44 12.78 -8.36 9.23
N ARG A 45 14.06 -8.51 8.84
CA ARG A 45 14.65 -8.03 7.56
C ARG A 45 13.63 -7.96 6.42
N THR A 46 13.08 -6.78 6.20
CA THR A 46 12.06 -6.47 5.20
C THR A 46 12.75 -5.86 3.99
N VAL A 47 12.44 -6.34 2.78
CA VAL A 47 12.87 -5.68 1.55
C VAL A 47 11.76 -4.72 1.12
N SER A 48 12.05 -3.42 1.06
CA SER A 48 11.09 -2.41 0.65
C SER A 48 11.26 -2.04 -0.81
N VAL A 49 10.18 -2.05 -1.58
CA VAL A 49 10.12 -1.55 -2.96
C VAL A 49 9.23 -0.32 -2.98
N VAL A 50 9.82 0.84 -3.27
CA VAL A 50 9.14 2.14 -3.18
C VAL A 50 8.73 2.58 -4.59
N PHE A 51 7.49 3.04 -4.76
CA PHE A 51 6.97 3.61 -5.99
C PHE A 51 6.54 5.06 -5.75
N ASP A 52 7.45 5.99 -6.04
CA ASP A 52 7.20 7.43 -5.89
C ASP A 52 6.13 7.93 -6.86
N GLY A 53 5.46 9.01 -6.49
CA GLY A 53 4.40 9.68 -7.25
C GLY A 53 3.05 9.59 -6.55
N VAL A 54 1.94 9.72 -7.29
CA VAL A 54 0.58 9.71 -6.73
C VAL A 54 -0.21 8.53 -7.32
N PRO A 55 -0.67 7.55 -6.52
CA PRO A 55 -0.39 7.43 -5.09
C PRO A 55 1.07 7.05 -4.83
N GLY A 56 1.63 7.45 -3.69
CA GLY A 56 2.87 6.87 -3.19
C GLY A 56 2.57 5.44 -2.71
N VAL A 57 3.36 4.46 -3.12
CA VAL A 57 3.18 3.05 -2.71
C VAL A 57 4.50 2.50 -2.22
N VAL A 58 4.49 1.83 -1.06
CA VAL A 58 5.64 1.08 -0.55
C VAL A 58 5.21 -0.36 -0.35
N VAL A 59 5.95 -1.29 -0.96
CA VAL A 59 5.73 -2.72 -0.79
C VAL A 59 6.82 -3.28 0.11
N HIS A 60 6.44 -3.74 1.28
CA HIS A 60 7.28 -4.39 2.26
C HIS A 60 7.20 -5.91 2.07
N LEU A 61 8.29 -6.49 1.57
CA LEU A 61 8.42 -7.92 1.34
C LEU A 61 8.97 -8.58 2.61
N HIS A 62 8.10 -9.32 3.30
CA HIS A 62 8.44 -10.03 4.53
C HIS A 62 8.92 -11.45 4.24
N ARG A 63 9.73 -12.03 5.13
CA ARG A 63 10.34 -13.36 4.89
C ARG A 63 9.32 -14.50 4.88
N ASP A 64 8.22 -14.35 5.61
CA ASP A 64 7.12 -15.32 5.69
C ASP A 64 6.16 -15.27 4.50
N GLY A 65 6.30 -14.26 3.62
CA GLY A 65 5.44 -14.03 2.47
C GLY A 65 4.09 -13.37 2.80
N ALA A 66 3.90 -12.90 4.03
CA ALA A 66 2.81 -12.02 4.41
C ALA A 66 3.25 -10.57 4.17
N ASP A 67 3.18 -10.12 2.93
CA ASP A 67 3.69 -8.82 2.50
C ASP A 67 2.77 -7.69 2.93
N LEU A 68 3.31 -6.49 3.07
CA LEU A 68 2.54 -5.31 3.43
C LEU A 68 2.65 -4.26 2.32
N VAL A 69 1.51 -3.75 1.87
CA VAL A 69 1.42 -2.68 0.88
C VAL A 69 0.94 -1.42 1.59
N ALA A 70 1.85 -0.49 1.79
CA ALA A 70 1.56 0.83 2.32
C ALA A 70 1.21 1.80 1.19
N VAL A 71 0.13 2.56 1.33
CA VAL A 71 -0.35 3.53 0.34
C VAL A 71 -0.44 4.90 0.98
N GLU A 72 0.31 5.86 0.44
CA GLU A 72 0.36 7.27 0.87
C GLU A 72 0.71 7.45 2.37
N GLY A 73 1.31 6.45 3.01
CA GLY A 73 1.56 6.42 4.46
C GLY A 73 0.31 6.42 5.33
N CYS A 74 -0.88 6.25 4.74
CA CYS A 74 -2.16 6.34 5.44
C CYS A 74 -2.94 5.03 5.46
N VAL A 75 -2.55 4.06 4.64
CA VAL A 75 -3.20 2.75 4.52
C VAL A 75 -2.13 1.70 4.49
N GLU A 76 -2.33 0.63 5.25
CA GLU A 76 -1.53 -0.58 5.18
C GLU A 76 -2.45 -1.76 4.87
N ILE A 77 -2.04 -2.59 3.92
CA ILE A 77 -2.81 -3.76 3.48
C ILE A 77 -1.87 -4.97 3.51
N GLU A 78 -2.24 -5.98 4.31
CA GLU A 78 -1.55 -7.27 4.28
C GLU A 78 -1.97 -8.06 3.03
N VAL A 79 -0.98 -8.51 2.26
CA VAL A 79 -1.16 -9.19 0.99
C VAL A 79 -0.21 -10.39 0.94
N PRO A 80 -0.70 -11.62 0.67
CA PRO A 80 0.19 -12.75 0.45
C PRO A 80 1.04 -12.51 -0.81
N ARG A 81 2.30 -12.94 -0.78
CA ARG A 81 3.27 -12.68 -1.86
C ARG A 81 2.79 -12.98 -3.27
N ARG A 82 2.00 -14.05 -3.44
CA ARG A 82 1.45 -14.45 -4.75
C ARG A 82 0.54 -13.39 -5.40
N ASP A 83 -0.07 -12.51 -4.60
CA ASP A 83 -1.07 -11.54 -5.04
C ASP A 83 -0.52 -10.09 -5.02
N VAL A 84 0.69 -9.86 -4.48
CA VAL A 84 1.25 -8.52 -4.24
C VAL A 84 1.42 -7.70 -5.53
N VAL A 85 1.80 -8.35 -6.63
CA VAL A 85 1.97 -7.69 -7.93
C VAL A 85 0.63 -7.23 -8.49
N GLU A 86 -0.41 -8.06 -8.38
CA GLU A 86 -1.73 -7.70 -8.90
C GLU A 86 -2.39 -6.60 -8.04
N VAL A 87 -2.13 -6.57 -6.74
CA VAL A 87 -2.52 -5.45 -5.87
C VAL A 87 -1.83 -4.15 -6.32
N LEU A 88 -0.52 -4.19 -6.58
CA LEU A 88 0.21 -3.02 -7.09
C LEU A 88 -0.37 -2.53 -8.44
N GLU A 89 -0.58 -3.44 -9.40
CA GLU A 89 -1.20 -3.10 -10.69
C GLU A 89 -2.63 -2.56 -10.51
N GLY A 90 -3.36 -3.03 -9.50
CA GLY A 90 -4.67 -2.51 -9.12
C GLY A 90 -4.62 -1.07 -8.60
N LEU A 91 -3.64 -0.77 -7.74
CA LEU A 91 -3.41 0.57 -7.22
C LEU A 91 -2.99 1.55 -8.33
N LEU A 92 -1.96 1.19 -9.10
CA LEU A 92 -1.42 2.03 -10.17
C LEU A 92 -2.37 2.15 -11.36
N GLY A 93 -3.14 1.10 -11.65
CA GLY A 93 -4.17 1.09 -12.69
C GLY A 93 -5.49 1.77 -12.28
N GLY A 94 -5.59 2.31 -11.07
CA GLY A 94 -6.76 3.06 -10.61
C GLY A 94 -7.98 2.19 -10.28
N ARG A 95 -7.81 0.88 -10.07
CA ARG A 95 -8.89 -0.05 -9.68
C ARG A 95 -9.26 0.03 -8.20
N ALA A 96 -8.47 0.75 -7.40
CA ALA A 96 -8.72 0.96 -5.98
C ALA A 96 -9.99 1.79 -5.72
N ARG A 97 -10.76 1.39 -4.72
CA ARG A 97 -12.03 2.02 -4.32
C ARG A 97 -12.03 2.35 -2.84
N ARG A 98 -12.87 3.29 -2.42
CA ARG A 98 -13.15 3.54 -1.00
C ARG A 98 -14.41 2.83 -0.57
N ARG A 99 -14.37 2.19 0.59
CA ARG A 99 -15.55 1.62 1.24
C ARG A 99 -15.81 2.31 2.58
N PRO A 100 -16.90 3.09 2.71
CA PRO A 100 -17.29 3.67 3.99
C PRO A 100 -17.57 2.58 5.03
N ARG A 101 -16.99 2.73 6.24
CA ARG A 101 -17.27 1.83 7.37
C ARG A 101 -18.59 2.14 8.07
N VAL A 102 -19.08 3.37 7.91
CA VAL A 102 -20.33 3.85 8.53
C VAL A 102 -21.40 4.02 7.45
N ARG A 103 -22.57 3.40 7.67
CA ARG A 103 -23.70 3.37 6.73
C ARG A 103 -24.80 4.36 7.12
N GLY A 104 -25.59 4.78 6.13
CA GLY A 104 -26.87 5.48 6.32
C GLY A 104 -26.77 6.85 7.01
N TYR A 105 -27.78 7.19 7.83
CA TYR A 105 -27.91 8.48 8.52
C TYR A 105 -26.66 8.87 9.33
N TRP A 106 -25.97 7.89 9.92
CA TRP A 106 -24.73 8.09 10.66
C TRP A 106 -23.57 8.58 9.81
N ARG A 107 -23.55 8.28 8.50
CA ARG A 107 -22.54 8.82 7.57
C ARG A 107 -22.72 10.33 7.40
N SER A 108 -23.95 10.80 7.23
CA SER A 108 -24.26 12.23 7.10
C SER A 108 -23.96 12.99 8.39
N LEU A 109 -24.26 12.37 9.54
CA LEU A 109 -24.04 12.96 10.85
C LEU A 109 -22.55 13.00 11.22
N ALA A 110 -21.81 11.93 10.95
CA ALA A 110 -20.35 11.91 11.12
C ALA A 110 -19.66 12.94 10.21
N SER A 111 -20.09 13.05 8.95
CA SER A 111 -19.52 14.03 8.01
C SER A 111 -19.83 15.47 8.42
N GLY A 112 -21.02 15.73 8.98
CA GLY A 112 -21.45 17.05 9.43
C GLY A 112 -20.83 17.50 10.77
N VAL A 113 -20.59 16.57 11.69
CA VAL A 113 -20.04 16.88 13.03
C VAL A 113 -18.52 16.89 13.03
N LEU A 114 -17.86 16.00 12.27
CA LEU A 114 -16.39 15.89 12.30
C LEU A 114 -15.70 16.77 11.25
N GLY A 115 -16.44 17.42 10.35
CA GLY A 115 -15.86 18.19 9.24
C GLY A 115 -14.91 17.37 8.35
N SER A 116 -14.99 16.04 8.45
CA SER A 116 -14.03 15.07 7.92
C SER A 116 -14.78 13.98 7.16
N PRO A 117 -14.24 13.43 6.06
CA PRO A 117 -14.86 12.31 5.39
C PRO A 117 -15.03 11.12 6.35
N ALA A 118 -16.15 10.43 6.25
CA ALA A 118 -16.45 9.29 7.12
C ALA A 118 -15.32 8.23 7.10
N PRO A 119 -15.08 7.52 8.23
CA PRO A 119 -14.09 6.44 8.29
C PRO A 119 -14.32 5.46 7.14
N SER A 120 -13.28 5.19 6.37
CA SER A 120 -13.37 4.39 5.14
C SER A 120 -12.19 3.44 5.02
N ASP A 121 -12.39 2.33 4.34
CA ASP A 121 -11.36 1.41 3.89
C ASP A 121 -10.95 1.73 2.45
N LEU A 122 -9.70 1.46 2.11
CA LEU A 122 -9.25 1.34 0.72
C LEU A 122 -9.38 -0.13 0.32
N GLU A 123 -10.14 -0.40 -0.74
CA GLU A 123 -10.33 -1.72 -1.32
C GLU A 123 -9.59 -1.85 -2.65
N VAL A 124 -8.88 -2.97 -2.84
CA VAL A 124 -8.18 -3.29 -4.09
C VAL A 124 -8.52 -4.73 -4.52
N PRO A 125 -9.16 -4.92 -5.69
CA PRO A 125 -9.42 -6.26 -6.21
C PRO A 125 -8.14 -6.87 -6.82
N ALA A 126 -7.75 -8.05 -6.35
CA ALA A 126 -6.60 -8.81 -6.85
C ALA A 126 -6.73 -10.30 -6.51
N GLY A 127 -6.20 -11.21 -7.34
CA GLY A 127 -6.13 -12.64 -7.04
C GLY A 127 -7.49 -13.30 -6.81
N GLY A 128 -8.54 -12.79 -7.47
CA GLY A 128 -9.92 -13.24 -7.29
C GLY A 128 -10.56 -12.85 -5.94
N ARG A 129 -9.93 -11.96 -5.16
CA ARG A 129 -10.45 -11.46 -3.89
C ARG A 129 -10.34 -9.93 -3.81
N VAL A 130 -10.85 -9.35 -2.73
CA VAL A 130 -10.70 -7.93 -2.41
C VAL A 130 -9.85 -7.80 -1.16
N TYR A 131 -8.77 -7.05 -1.27
CA TYR A 131 -7.93 -6.66 -0.14
C TYR A 131 -8.38 -5.31 0.37
N ALA A 132 -8.44 -5.15 1.68
CA ALA A 132 -8.92 -3.94 2.31
C ALA A 132 -8.02 -3.51 3.47
N GLY A 133 -7.78 -2.21 3.60
CA GLY A 133 -7.08 -1.63 4.75
C GLY A 133 -7.75 -0.33 5.23
N PRO A 134 -7.74 -0.05 6.54
CA PRO A 134 -8.23 1.22 7.07
C PRO A 134 -7.51 2.41 6.44
N ILE A 135 -8.27 3.44 6.07
CA ILE A 135 -7.69 4.77 5.86
C ILE A 135 -7.51 5.41 7.22
N LEU A 136 -6.26 5.42 7.69
CA LEU A 136 -5.86 6.16 8.87
C LEU A 136 -5.80 7.64 8.52
N PHE A 137 -6.53 8.45 9.28
CA PHE A 137 -6.56 9.89 9.09
C PHE A 137 -5.28 10.52 9.68
N ALA A 138 -4.29 10.74 8.82
CA ALA A 138 -3.10 11.53 9.15
C ALA A 138 -3.07 12.78 8.24
N PRO A 139 -3.02 14.01 8.78
CA PRO A 139 -2.77 15.20 7.97
C PRO A 139 -1.36 15.18 7.35
N PRO A 140 -1.18 15.55 6.08
CA PRO A 140 -2.21 16.04 5.15
C PRO A 140 -3.06 14.90 4.56
N LEU A 141 -4.37 15.15 4.39
CA LEU A 141 -5.28 14.19 3.77
C LEU A 141 -4.86 13.90 2.32
N SER A 142 -4.61 12.63 1.98
CA SER A 142 -4.27 12.25 0.61
C SER A 142 -5.43 12.58 -0.36
N GLY A 143 -5.19 13.56 -1.24
CA GLY A 143 -6.13 13.92 -2.30
C GLY A 143 -6.43 12.76 -3.25
N TRP A 144 -5.45 11.85 -3.46
CA TRP A 144 -5.66 10.65 -4.26
C TRP A 144 -6.66 9.70 -3.61
N LEU A 145 -6.51 9.40 -2.31
CA LEU A 145 -7.47 8.58 -1.57
C LEU A 145 -8.86 9.20 -1.63
N LEU A 146 -8.96 10.51 -1.42
CA LEU A 146 -10.23 11.24 -1.48
C LEU A 146 -10.87 11.28 -2.88
N SER A 147 -10.08 11.13 -3.94
CA SER A 147 -10.56 11.05 -5.32
C SER A 147 -11.08 9.66 -5.71
N ARG A 148 -10.79 8.61 -4.93
CA ARG A 148 -11.18 7.24 -5.30
C ARG A 148 -12.70 7.07 -5.29
N PRO A 149 -13.24 6.32 -6.28
CA PRO A 149 -14.67 6.03 -6.33
C PRO A 149 -15.09 5.25 -5.09
N VAL A 150 -16.34 5.45 -4.67
CA VAL A 150 -16.92 4.69 -3.58
C VAL A 150 -17.38 3.33 -4.13
N ALA A 151 -17.03 2.23 -3.47
CA ALA A 151 -17.54 0.91 -3.84
C ALA A 151 -19.06 0.89 -3.67
N GLU A 152 -19.78 0.55 -4.75
CA GLU A 152 -21.22 0.32 -4.73
C GLU A 152 -21.52 -1.02 -4.05
N GLU A 153 -22.66 -1.11 -3.35
CA GLU A 153 -23.10 -2.30 -2.61
C GLU A 153 -23.54 -3.44 -3.55
#